data_AF-A0A7V2CLK3-F1
#
_entry.id   AF-A0A7V2CLK3-F1
#
_cell.length_a   1.000
_cell.length_b   1.000
_cell.length_c   1.000
_cell.angle_alpha   90.00
_cell.angle_beta   90.00
_cell.angle_gamma   90.00
#
_symmetry.space_group_name_H-M   'P 1'
#
loop_
_entity.id
_entity.type
_entity.pdbx_description
1 polymer ?
#
loop_
_entity_poly.entity_id
_entity_poly.type
_entity_poly.pdbx_seq_one_letter_code
_entity_poly.pdbx_strand_id
1 'polypeptide(L)'
;MNCEEIEPLMADAWGDELSPQDLPAFEAHLASCQRCRGEYETGRAAVERMRALPSPRKVTLRREGNRLVIGPPPPRRAGLSFWLSGAAFRYAASVLIAFAAGYTLHAGLMFVESSSETAERTASIEAAHAGPGSVSLQDALLRVHQRNPGYADLAKCIIALHQGKR
;
A
#
# COMPACT_ATOMS: atom_id res chain seq x y z
N MET A 1 -50.73 -3.44 -29.09
CA MET A 1 -50.79 -2.56 -27.91
C MET A 1 -51.65 -1.37 -28.23
N ASN A 2 -52.68 -1.13 -27.41
CA ASN A 2 -53.57 0.03 -27.56
C ASN A 2 -52.96 1.28 -26.87
N CYS A 3 -53.66 2.42 -26.93
CA CYS A 3 -53.16 3.67 -26.33
C CYS A 3 -53.25 3.70 -24.79
N GLU A 4 -54.04 2.84 -24.17
CA GLU A 4 -54.20 2.77 -22.70
C GLU A 4 -53.06 1.93 -22.09
N GLU A 5 -52.66 0.86 -22.78
CA GLU A 5 -51.58 -0.04 -22.38
C GLU A 5 -50.19 0.62 -22.44
N ILE A 6 -49.99 1.62 -23.30
CA ILE A 6 -48.69 2.30 -23.43
C ILE A 6 -48.44 3.35 -22.35
N GLU A 7 -49.49 3.92 -21.74
CA GLU A 7 -49.37 4.95 -20.71
C GLU A 7 -48.45 4.55 -19.54
N PRO A 8 -48.60 3.37 -18.90
CA PRO A 8 -47.66 2.94 -17.86
C PRO A 8 -46.23 2.76 -18.39
N LEU A 9 -46.06 2.24 -19.62
CA LEU A 9 -44.73 2.06 -20.22
C LEU A 9 -44.01 3.39 -20.51
N MET A 10 -44.76 4.49 -20.76
CA MET A 10 -44.15 5.82 -20.90
C MET A 10 -43.54 6.29 -19.58
N ALA A 11 -44.20 6.04 -18.45
CA ALA A 11 -43.68 6.40 -17.14
C ALA A 11 -42.39 5.62 -16.83
N ASP A 12 -42.38 4.31 -17.10
CA ASP A 12 -41.20 3.47 -16.95
C ASP A 12 -40.05 3.91 -17.87
N ALA A 13 -40.37 4.27 -19.12
CA ALA A 13 -39.39 4.77 -20.08
C ALA A 13 -38.75 6.10 -19.62
N TRP A 14 -39.53 7.03 -19.06
CA TRP A 14 -39.00 8.28 -18.50
C TRP A 14 -38.16 8.06 -17.22
N GLY A 15 -38.43 6.97 -16.49
CA GLY A 15 -37.68 6.54 -15.32
C GLY A 15 -36.38 5.79 -15.62
N ASP A 16 -36.12 5.45 -16.89
CA ASP A 16 -35.09 4.48 -17.30
C ASP A 16 -35.32 3.08 -16.68
N GLU A 17 -36.57 2.72 -16.41
CA GLU A 17 -37.00 1.46 -15.77
C GLU A 17 -37.73 0.50 -16.74
N LEU A 18 -37.85 0.87 -18.02
CA LEU A 18 -38.55 0.07 -19.02
C LEU A 18 -37.85 -1.29 -19.24
N SER A 19 -38.63 -2.37 -19.17
CA SER A 19 -38.09 -3.71 -19.33
C SER A 19 -37.59 -3.96 -20.77
N PRO A 20 -36.52 -4.76 -20.97
CA PRO A 20 -36.07 -5.13 -22.32
C PRO A 20 -37.10 -5.92 -23.13
N GLN A 21 -38.07 -6.55 -22.46
CA GLN A 21 -39.12 -7.34 -23.11
C GLN A 21 -40.21 -6.44 -23.70
N ASP A 22 -40.49 -5.30 -23.07
CA ASP A 22 -41.54 -4.36 -23.48
C ASP A 22 -41.04 -3.34 -24.51
N LEU A 23 -39.72 -3.12 -24.57
CA LEU A 23 -39.08 -2.15 -25.47
C LEU A 23 -39.52 -2.29 -26.95
N PRO A 24 -39.53 -3.47 -27.58
CA PRO A 24 -39.92 -3.59 -28.99
C PRO A 24 -41.40 -3.23 -29.24
N ALA A 25 -42.29 -3.59 -28.30
CA ALA A 25 -43.72 -3.28 -28.41
C ALA A 25 -43.96 -1.77 -28.22
N PHE A 26 -43.25 -1.15 -27.27
CA PHE A 26 -43.25 0.29 -27.03
C PHE A 26 -42.80 1.07 -28.27
N GLU A 27 -41.64 0.73 -28.83
CA GLU A 27 -41.11 1.36 -30.04
C GLU A 27 -42.04 1.19 -31.25
N ALA A 28 -42.61 -0.01 -31.44
CA ALA A 28 -43.56 -0.27 -32.52
C ALA A 28 -44.84 0.58 -32.41
N HIS A 29 -45.33 0.81 -31.19
CA HIS A 29 -46.49 1.69 -30.99
C HIS A 29 -46.12 3.16 -31.21
N LEU A 30 -44.99 3.64 -30.69
CA LEU A 30 -44.53 5.01 -30.94
C LEU A 30 -44.27 5.26 -32.45
N ALA A 31 -43.86 4.23 -33.20
CA ALA A 31 -43.70 4.31 -34.65
C ALA A 31 -45.03 4.49 -35.41
N SER A 32 -46.14 3.96 -34.87
CA SER A 32 -47.45 3.94 -35.54
C SER A 32 -48.45 5.00 -35.03
N CYS A 33 -48.33 5.47 -33.78
CA CYS A 33 -49.26 6.43 -33.18
C CYS A 33 -48.61 7.80 -32.94
N GLN A 34 -48.96 8.80 -33.77
CA GLN A 34 -48.39 10.14 -33.69
C GLN A 34 -48.74 10.89 -32.38
N ARG A 35 -49.94 10.66 -31.83
CA ARG A 35 -50.37 11.26 -30.56
C ARG A 35 -49.49 10.81 -29.40
N CYS A 36 -49.35 9.49 -29.23
CA CYS A 36 -48.52 8.90 -28.18
C CYS A 36 -47.04 9.30 -28.32
N ARG A 37 -46.54 9.41 -29.56
CA ARG A 37 -45.18 9.91 -29.81
C ARG A 37 -44.99 11.35 -29.31
N GLY A 38 -45.91 12.25 -29.64
CA GLY A 38 -45.83 13.66 -29.20
C GLY A 38 -45.92 13.81 -27.68
N GLU A 39 -46.79 13.04 -27.03
CA GLU A 39 -46.90 12.98 -25.57
C GLU A 39 -45.58 12.48 -24.93
N TYR A 40 -45.02 11.39 -25.46
CA TYR A 40 -43.74 10.83 -25.00
C TYR A 40 -42.57 11.82 -25.13
N GLU A 41 -42.43 12.46 -26.29
CA GLU A 41 -41.37 13.45 -26.55
C GLU A 41 -41.51 14.67 -25.63
N THR A 42 -42.73 15.15 -25.42
CA THR A 42 -43.01 16.29 -24.52
C THR A 42 -42.62 15.95 -23.08
N GLY A 43 -43.03 14.77 -22.59
CA GLY A 43 -42.68 14.30 -21.25
C GLY A 43 -41.17 14.08 -21.09
N ARG A 44 -40.53 13.47 -22.09
CA ARG A 44 -39.08 13.26 -22.11
C ARG A 44 -38.32 14.58 -22.01
N ALA A 45 -38.70 15.58 -22.80
CA ALA A 45 -38.09 16.91 -22.75
C ALA A 45 -38.30 17.62 -21.39
N ALA A 46 -39.40 17.35 -20.68
CA ALA A 46 -39.61 17.86 -19.33
C ALA A 46 -38.68 17.16 -18.32
N VAL A 47 -38.56 15.84 -18.40
CA VAL A 47 -37.68 15.02 -17.55
C VAL A 47 -36.21 15.40 -17.75
N GLU A 48 -35.77 15.57 -18.99
CA GLU A 48 -34.40 16.02 -19.31
C GLU A 48 -34.12 17.40 -18.70
N ARG A 49 -35.07 18.34 -18.77
CA ARG A 49 -34.95 19.66 -18.11
C ARG A 49 -34.88 19.55 -16.60
N MET A 50 -35.68 18.68 -15.97
CA MET A 50 -35.62 18.45 -14.52
C MET A 50 -34.28 17.84 -14.09
N ARG A 51 -33.75 16.88 -14.86
CA ARG A 51 -32.45 16.25 -14.62
C ARG A 51 -31.29 17.23 -14.81
N ALA A 52 -31.44 18.22 -15.69
CA ALA A 52 -30.46 19.28 -15.91
C ALA A 52 -30.44 20.33 -14.78
N LEU A 53 -31.45 20.36 -13.90
CA LEU A 53 -31.43 21.26 -12.76
C LEU A 53 -30.27 20.91 -11.82
N PRO A 54 -29.57 21.91 -11.25
CA PRO A 54 -28.53 21.64 -10.27
C PRO A 54 -29.14 20.84 -9.13
N SER A 55 -28.46 19.74 -8.74
CA SER A 55 -28.91 18.93 -7.61
C SER A 55 -29.15 19.84 -6.40
N PRO A 56 -30.23 19.61 -5.63
CA PRO A 56 -30.52 20.43 -4.46
C PRO A 56 -29.27 20.45 -3.59
N ARG A 57 -28.68 21.64 -3.46
CA ARG A 57 -27.47 21.85 -2.66
C ARG A 57 -27.78 21.29 -1.27
N LYS A 58 -26.97 20.37 -0.74
CA LYS A 58 -27.20 19.81 0.60
C LYS A 58 -27.26 20.97 1.58
N VAL A 59 -28.46 21.32 2.02
CA VAL A 59 -28.66 22.37 3.00
C VAL A 59 -28.77 21.72 4.35
N THR A 60 -27.94 22.14 5.29
CA THR A 60 -28.06 21.70 6.67
C THR A 60 -28.93 22.70 7.42
N LEU A 61 -29.98 22.20 8.06
CA LEU A 61 -30.73 22.96 9.04
C LEU A 61 -29.93 22.93 10.35
N ARG A 62 -29.48 24.10 10.82
CA ARG A 62 -28.82 24.23 12.12
C ARG A 62 -29.65 25.12 13.03
N ARG A 63 -29.83 24.72 14.28
CA ARG A 63 -30.43 25.56 15.31
C ARG A 63 -29.34 26.44 15.93
N GLU A 64 -29.48 27.75 15.83
CA GLU A 64 -28.63 28.75 16.49
C GLU A 64 -29.47 29.50 17.52
N GLY A 65 -29.33 29.12 18.79
CA GLY A 65 -30.19 29.59 19.87
C GLY A 65 -31.65 29.19 19.63
N ASN A 66 -32.53 30.18 19.46
CA ASN A 66 -33.95 29.95 19.16
C ASN A 66 -34.33 30.12 17.68
N ARG A 67 -33.34 30.20 16.78
CA ARG A 67 -33.57 30.39 15.33
C ARG A 67 -33.07 29.17 14.54
N LEU A 68 -33.82 28.79 13.51
CA LEU A 68 -33.37 27.83 12.49
C LEU A 68 -32.64 28.60 11.40
N VAL A 69 -31.38 28.24 11.17
CA VAL A 69 -30.54 28.82 10.13
C VAL A 69 -30.33 27.78 9.04
N ILE A 70 -30.65 28.19 7.82
CA ILE A 70 -30.50 27.42 6.59
C ILE A 70 -29.17 27.85 5.97
N GLY A 71 -28.17 26.97 6.00
CA GLY A 71 -26.81 27.32 5.57
C GLY A 71 -26.05 26.16 4.94
N PRO A 72 -24.90 26.45 4.30
CA PRO A 72 -24.01 25.41 3.81
C PRO A 72 -23.52 24.54 4.98
N PRO A 73 -23.26 23.24 4.75
CA PRO A 73 -22.75 22.36 5.80
C PRO A 73 -21.45 22.95 6.37
N PRO A 74 -21.26 22.93 7.70
CA PRO A 74 -20.01 23.37 8.29
C PRO A 74 -18.86 22.51 7.73
N PRO A 75 -17.64 23.07 7.56
CA PRO A 75 -16.49 22.28 7.14
C PRO A 75 -16.33 21.11 8.11
N ARG A 76 -16.35 19.88 7.58
CA ARG A 76 -16.05 18.69 8.39
C ARG A 76 -14.65 18.92 8.96
N ARG A 77 -14.55 19.14 10.27
CA ARG A 77 -13.26 19.08 10.95
C ARG A 77 -12.75 17.66 10.70
N ALA A 78 -11.66 17.54 9.96
CA ALA A 78 -10.92 16.30 9.83
C ALA A 78 -10.32 15.97 11.20
N GLY A 79 -11.16 15.55 12.12
CA GLY A 79 -10.73 14.95 13.37
C GLY A 79 -10.09 13.64 12.98
N LEU A 80 -8.75 13.58 13.05
CA LEU A 80 -8.04 12.32 13.16
C LEU A 80 -8.75 11.51 14.25
N SER A 81 -9.40 10.44 13.79
CA SER A 81 -10.19 9.55 14.60
C SER A 81 -9.43 9.22 15.88
N PHE A 82 -9.97 9.63 17.03
CA PHE A 82 -9.45 9.27 18.34
C PHE A 82 -9.25 7.75 18.48
N TRP A 83 -10.03 6.96 17.73
CA TRP A 83 -9.92 5.51 17.63
C TRP A 83 -8.66 4.99 16.91
N LEU A 84 -8.01 5.77 16.04
CA LEU A 84 -6.74 5.36 15.43
C LEU A 84 -5.55 5.47 16.39
N SER A 85 -5.64 6.19 17.50
CA SER A 85 -4.50 6.40 18.40
C SER A 85 -4.17 5.17 19.25
N GLY A 86 -5.17 4.39 19.68
CA GLY A 86 -4.95 3.25 20.57
C GLY A 86 -4.64 1.93 19.86
N ALA A 87 -5.43 1.57 18.84
CA ALA A 87 -5.30 0.27 18.18
C ALA A 87 -4.12 0.20 17.20
N ALA A 88 -3.89 1.26 16.42
CA ALA A 88 -2.80 1.30 15.46
C ALA A 88 -1.43 1.29 16.16
N PHE A 89 -1.32 1.95 17.32
CA PHE A 89 -0.09 1.96 18.11
C PHE A 89 0.24 0.56 18.67
N ARG A 90 -0.77 -0.18 19.14
CA ARG A 90 -0.59 -1.56 19.62
C ARG A 90 -0.15 -2.50 18.49
N TYR A 91 -0.71 -2.34 17.29
CA TYR A 91 -0.30 -3.12 16.12
C TYR A 91 1.13 -2.79 15.70
N ALA A 92 1.48 -1.51 15.58
CA ALA A 92 2.84 -1.08 15.25
C ALA A 92 3.89 -1.58 16.26
N ALA A 93 3.58 -1.53 17.56
CA ALA A 93 4.45 -2.06 18.60
C ALA A 93 4.67 -3.57 18.46
N SER A 94 3.61 -4.34 18.16
CA SER A 94 3.74 -5.80 17.97
C SER A 94 4.63 -6.18 16.79
N VAL A 95 4.52 -5.45 15.66
CA VAL A 95 5.36 -5.67 14.48
C VAL A 95 6.83 -5.38 14.79
N LEU A 96 7.12 -4.28 15.49
CA LEU A 96 8.49 -3.94 15.90
C LEU A 96 9.10 -4.99 16.83
N ILE A 97 8.34 -5.49 17.81
CA ILE A 97 8.81 -6.53 18.74
C ILE A 97 9.11 -7.83 17.99
N ALA A 98 8.21 -8.27 17.10
CA ALA A 98 8.41 -9.47 16.30
C ALA A 98 9.65 -9.37 15.41
N PHE A 99 9.86 -8.21 14.78
CA PHE A 99 11.02 -7.97 13.94
C PHE A 99 12.33 -7.98 14.74
N ALA A 100 12.35 -7.32 15.92
CA ALA A 100 13.52 -7.32 16.80
C ALA A 100 13.86 -8.73 17.30
N ALA A 101 12.86 -9.50 17.73
CA ALA A 101 13.06 -10.88 18.18
C ALA A 101 13.61 -11.77 17.06
N GLY A 102 13.02 -11.69 15.86
CA GLY A 102 13.51 -12.43 14.69
C GLY A 102 14.95 -12.06 14.33
N TYR A 103 15.30 -10.77 14.38
CA TYR A 103 16.65 -10.30 14.11
C TYR A 103 17.66 -10.84 15.15
N THR A 104 17.33 -10.83 16.43
CA THR A 104 18.21 -11.36 17.48
C THR A 104 18.43 -12.87 17.37
N LEU A 105 17.39 -13.64 17.04
CA LEU A 105 17.50 -15.08 16.81
C LEU A 105 18.36 -15.39 15.59
N HIS A 106 18.15 -14.64 14.49
CA HIS A 106 18.95 -14.83 13.29
C HIS A 106 20.43 -14.50 13.52
N ALA A 107 20.72 -13.39 14.21
CA ALA A 107 22.09 -13.03 14.58
C ALA A 107 22.73 -14.11 15.48
N GLY A 108 22.01 -14.62 16.48
CA GLY A 108 22.50 -15.68 17.35
C GLY A 108 22.84 -16.97 16.62
N LEU A 109 22.00 -17.41 15.68
CA LEU A 109 22.25 -18.61 14.88
C LEU A 109 23.51 -18.48 14.00
N MET A 110 23.73 -17.31 13.40
CA MET A 110 24.93 -17.06 12.58
C MET A 110 26.23 -17.09 13.41
N PHE A 111 26.20 -16.66 14.68
CA PHE A 111 27.37 -16.73 15.55
C PHE A 111 27.72 -18.16 15.97
N VAL A 112 26.72 -19.01 16.25
CA VAL A 112 26.94 -20.41 16.64
C VAL A 112 27.58 -21.21 15.50
N GLU A 113 27.10 -21.03 14.27
CA GLU A 113 27.63 -21.74 13.10
C GLU A 113 29.08 -21.32 12.78
N SER A 114 29.43 -20.04 12.98
CA SER A 114 30.82 -19.58 12.78
C SER A 114 31.82 -20.14 13.80
N SER A 115 31.35 -20.44 15.02
CA SER A 115 32.22 -20.87 16.12
C SER A 115 32.71 -22.32 15.97
N SER A 116 31.93 -23.20 15.33
CA SER A 116 32.35 -24.58 15.06
C SER A 116 33.43 -24.64 13.97
N GLU A 117 33.31 -23.81 12.92
CA GLU A 117 34.25 -23.80 11.81
C GLU A 117 35.63 -23.22 12.18
N THR A 118 35.66 -22.28 13.14
CA THR A 118 36.93 -21.74 13.66
C THR A 118 37.68 -22.69 14.58
N ALA A 119 36.98 -23.46 15.43
CA ALA A 119 37.61 -24.39 16.36
C ALA A 119 38.32 -25.55 15.63
N GLU A 120 37.73 -26.03 14.53
CA GLU A 120 38.31 -27.09 13.70
C GLU A 120 39.53 -26.59 12.89
N ARG A 121 39.50 -25.33 12.42
CA ARG A 121 40.64 -24.71 11.71
C ARG A 121 41.82 -24.41 12.61
N THR A 122 41.61 -24.00 13.88
CA THR A 122 42.73 -23.76 14.80
C THR A 122 43.46 -25.04 15.18
N ALA A 123 42.75 -26.16 15.32
CA ALA A 123 43.36 -27.47 15.59
C ALA A 123 44.23 -27.98 14.42
N SER A 124 43.85 -27.67 13.17
CA SER A 124 44.62 -28.06 11.98
C SER A 124 45.89 -27.22 11.77
N ILE A 125 45.89 -25.94 12.19
CA ILE A 125 47.06 -25.05 12.06
C ILE A 125 48.14 -25.40 13.10
N GLU A 126 47.77 -25.81 14.32
CA GLU A 126 48.73 -26.22 15.36
C GLU A 126 49.48 -27.52 14.99
N ALA A 127 48.80 -28.47 14.34
CA ALA A 127 49.43 -29.69 13.83
C ALA A 127 50.43 -29.43 12.68
N ALA A 128 50.25 -28.34 11.92
CA ALA A 128 51.09 -28.00 10.77
C ALA A 128 52.38 -27.22 11.15
N HIS A 129 52.53 -26.75 12.39
CA HIS A 129 53.67 -25.91 12.81
C HIS A 129 54.82 -26.68 13.50
N ALA A 130 54.76 -28.00 13.58
CA ALA A 130 55.82 -28.85 14.16
C ALA A 130 56.90 -29.29 13.15
N GLY A 131 57.33 -28.42 12.24
CA GLY A 131 58.38 -28.68 11.25
C GLY A 131 59.55 -27.67 11.35
N PRO A 132 60.83 -28.11 11.26
CA PRO A 132 61.97 -27.24 11.50
C PRO A 132 62.28 -26.41 10.25
N GLY A 133 61.83 -25.17 10.25
CA GLY A 133 62.12 -24.23 9.17
C GLY A 133 61.25 -22.99 9.31
N SER A 134 61.48 -22.21 10.36
CA SER A 134 60.75 -20.97 10.61
C SER A 134 61.08 -19.95 9.51
N VAL A 135 60.28 -19.96 8.45
CA VAL A 135 60.19 -18.82 7.54
C VAL A 135 59.76 -17.64 8.39
N SER A 136 60.61 -16.62 8.48
CA SER A 136 60.33 -15.47 9.33
C SER A 136 58.99 -14.86 8.90
N LEU A 137 58.16 -14.47 9.87
CA LEU A 137 56.86 -13.84 9.61
C LEU A 137 56.99 -12.65 8.64
N GLN A 138 58.14 -11.98 8.68
CA GLN A 138 58.49 -10.88 7.80
C GLN A 138 58.61 -11.32 6.33
N ASP A 139 59.22 -12.48 6.03
CA ASP A 139 59.30 -13.01 4.67
C ASP A 139 57.94 -13.43 4.11
N ALA A 140 57.07 -13.97 4.96
CA ALA A 140 55.72 -14.36 4.56
C ALA A 140 54.87 -13.13 4.20
N LEU A 141 54.94 -12.07 5.01
CA LEU A 141 54.21 -10.82 4.75
C LEU A 141 54.72 -10.11 3.49
N LEU A 142 56.04 -10.12 3.24
CA LEU A 142 56.63 -9.54 2.03
C LEU A 142 56.15 -10.23 0.75
N ARG A 143 56.09 -11.57 0.72
CA ARG A 143 55.62 -12.31 -0.46
C ARG A 143 54.13 -12.08 -0.74
N VAL A 144 53.31 -11.95 0.31
CA VAL A 144 51.87 -11.69 0.15
C VAL A 144 51.62 -10.31 -0.45
N HIS A 145 52.35 -9.28 0.01
CA HIS A 145 52.21 -7.94 -0.54
C HIS A 145 52.67 -7.84 -1.99
N GLN A 146 53.77 -8.51 -2.35
CA GLN A 146 54.23 -8.56 -3.75
C GLN A 146 53.21 -9.19 -4.69
N ARG A 147 52.41 -10.16 -4.23
CA ARG A 147 51.35 -10.79 -5.04
C ARG A 147 50.09 -9.94 -5.19
N ASN A 148 49.77 -9.09 -4.21
CA ASN A 148 48.53 -8.29 -4.21
C ASN A 148 48.73 -6.92 -3.53
N PRO A 149 49.35 -5.94 -4.23
CA PRO A 149 49.71 -4.66 -3.64
C PRO A 149 48.51 -3.78 -3.26
N GLY A 150 47.34 -4.00 -3.88
CA GLY A 150 46.12 -3.20 -3.64
C GLY A 150 45.30 -3.59 -2.40
N TYR A 151 45.53 -4.78 -1.82
CA TYR A 151 44.73 -5.30 -0.69
C TYR A 151 45.52 -5.54 0.58
N ALA A 152 46.85 -5.64 0.49
CA ALA A 152 47.71 -5.76 1.66
C ALA A 152 48.12 -4.35 2.11
N ASP A 153 47.34 -3.76 3.00
CA ASP A 153 47.68 -2.50 3.67
C ASP A 153 48.81 -2.76 4.69
N LEU A 154 50.01 -2.97 4.15
CA LEU A 154 51.19 -3.44 4.87
C LEU A 154 51.53 -2.52 6.06
N ALA A 155 51.17 -1.25 5.96
CA ALA A 155 51.29 -0.25 7.01
C ALA A 155 50.49 -0.63 8.27
N LYS A 156 49.26 -1.14 8.13
CA LYS A 156 48.43 -1.56 9.28
C LYS A 156 48.99 -2.81 9.97
N CYS A 157 49.52 -3.75 9.21
CA CYS A 157 50.13 -4.96 9.76
C CYS A 157 51.41 -4.64 10.56
N ILE A 158 52.23 -3.69 10.08
CA ILE A 158 53.45 -3.26 10.80
C ILE A 158 53.08 -2.46 12.06
N ILE A 159 52.06 -1.60 12.01
CA ILE A 159 51.57 -0.84 13.18
C ILE A 159 51.04 -1.79 14.26
N ALA A 160 50.27 -2.81 13.89
CA ALA A 160 49.74 -3.80 14.83
C ALA A 160 50.86 -4.62 15.51
N LEU A 161 51.91 -5.00 14.76
CA LEU A 161 53.06 -5.72 15.30
C LEU A 161 53.89 -4.90 16.30
N HIS A 162 53.96 -3.57 16.14
CA HIS A 162 54.69 -2.72 17.07
C HIS A 162 53.90 -2.32 18.32
N GLN A 163 52.56 -2.31 18.26
CA GLN A 163 51.72 -2.00 19.42
C GLN A 163 51.67 -3.14 20.45
N GLY A 164 52.01 -4.38 20.06
CA GLY A 164 52.01 -5.55 20.95
C GLY A 164 53.30 -5.81 21.75
N LYS A 165 54.27 -4.89 21.77
CA LYS A 165 55.56 -5.03 22.49
C LYS A 165 55.72 -4.14 23.73
N ARG A 166 54.63 -3.69 24.34
CA ARG A 166 54.66 -3.04 25.67
C ARG A 166 54.20 -4.00 26.76
#